data_AF-K6UFA6-F1
#
_entry.id   AF-K6UFA6-F1
#
_cell.length_a   1.000
_cell.length_b   1.000
_cell.length_c   1.000
_cell.angle_alpha   90.00
_cell.angle_beta   90.00
_cell.angle_gamma   90.00
#
_symmetry.space_group_name_H-M   'P 1'
#
loop_
_entity.id
_entity.type
_entity.pdbx_description
1 polymer ?
#
loop_
_entity_poly.entity_id
_entity_poly.type
_entity_poly.pdbx_seq_one_letter_code
_entity_poly.pdbx_strand_id
1 'polypeptide(L)'
;KIILDGLPEYKLYDNFNSTISTDEYSYYCDVMKSFNNEYSGCFPLCQKFSKNLIELSKIRPGTMSDIERCRYFNLWLFHEVSEKFPNYDKNIYLPPIIIGFFSSWSLINETPTLKDKCYFTYINSITLSTWKKWKDVHDFFRNYDSLKKIFPLIKINVPYILNTLVILKKYMENIPRNAAVQTQESVLKI
;
A
#
# COMPACT_ATOMS: atom_id res chain seq x y z
N LYS A 1 -9.24 14.84 -11.39
CA LYS A 1 -9.01 14.21 -10.06
C LYS A 1 -10.17 14.59 -9.14
N ILE A 2 -11.38 14.06 -9.35
CA ILE A 2 -12.61 14.46 -8.61
C ILE A 2 -13.67 13.35 -8.77
N ILE A 3 -13.56 12.20 -8.12
CA ILE A 3 -14.72 11.27 -7.96
C ILE A 3 -14.66 10.51 -6.61
N LEU A 4 -13.49 10.35 -5.99
CA LEU A 4 -13.33 9.50 -4.80
C LEU A 4 -13.27 10.25 -3.45
N ASP A 5 -13.02 11.57 -3.48
CA ASP A 5 -12.91 12.38 -2.26
C ASP A 5 -14.25 12.40 -1.51
N GLY A 6 -14.23 11.99 -0.23
CA GLY A 6 -15.40 11.96 0.66
C GLY A 6 -16.08 10.59 0.80
N LEU A 7 -15.65 9.56 0.08
CA LEU A 7 -16.18 8.20 0.26
C LEU A 7 -15.65 7.57 1.57
N PRO A 8 -16.46 6.76 2.28
CA PRO A 8 -16.09 6.21 3.60
C PRO A 8 -14.76 5.45 3.60
N GLU A 9 -14.50 4.70 2.53
CA GLU A 9 -13.28 3.93 2.31
C GLU A 9 -12.05 4.80 2.05
N TYR A 10 -12.24 6.01 1.51
CA TYR A 10 -11.15 6.96 1.23
C TYR A 10 -10.56 7.58 2.50
N LYS A 11 -11.31 7.57 3.60
CA LYS A 11 -10.85 8.07 4.92
C LYS A 11 -9.62 7.32 5.46
N LEU A 12 -9.41 6.07 5.04
CA LEU A 12 -8.19 5.32 5.40
C LEU A 12 -6.93 5.97 4.81
N TYR A 13 -7.01 6.45 3.57
CA TYR A 13 -5.89 7.16 2.95
C TYR A 13 -5.66 8.53 3.58
N ASP A 14 -6.71 9.22 4.02
CA ASP A 14 -6.55 10.47 4.78
C ASP A 14 -5.76 10.23 6.07
N ASN A 15 -6.09 9.15 6.80
CA ASN A 15 -5.35 8.75 7.98
C ASN A 15 -3.89 8.42 7.64
N PHE A 16 -3.66 7.61 6.60
CA PHE A 16 -2.31 7.28 6.18
C PHE A 16 -1.52 8.51 5.72
N ASN A 17 -2.20 9.53 5.20
CA ASN A 17 -1.60 10.75 4.70
C ASN A 17 -1.36 11.82 5.77
N SER A 18 -1.94 11.65 6.96
CA SER A 18 -1.77 12.58 8.08
C SER A 18 -0.30 12.81 8.44
N THR A 19 0.00 14.02 8.89
CA THR A 19 1.36 14.42 9.27
C THR A 19 1.81 13.72 10.55
N ILE A 20 3.12 13.60 10.70
CA ILE A 20 3.77 13.08 11.90
C ILE A 20 4.33 14.29 12.66
N SER A 21 4.04 14.38 13.95
CA SER A 21 4.54 15.46 14.82
C SER A 21 5.65 15.00 15.77
N THR A 22 6.00 13.72 15.76
CA THR A 22 6.92 13.10 16.72
C THR A 22 7.96 12.24 16.02
N ASP A 23 9.16 12.19 16.62
CA ASP A 23 10.25 11.30 16.18
C ASP A 23 10.07 9.86 16.67
N GLU A 24 8.93 9.52 17.29
CA GLU A 24 8.62 8.22 17.91
C GLU A 24 8.85 7.03 16.96
N TYR A 25 8.65 7.25 15.66
CA TYR A 25 8.77 6.20 14.63
C TYR A 25 10.15 6.10 13.98
N SER A 26 11.08 7.00 14.35
CA SER A 26 12.40 7.07 13.72
C SER A 26 13.23 5.82 13.95
N TYR A 27 13.08 5.21 15.14
CA TYR A 27 13.79 3.98 15.51
C TYR A 27 13.54 2.84 14.51
N TYR A 28 12.34 2.76 13.95
CA TYR A 28 12.00 1.74 12.97
C TYR A 28 12.64 1.98 11.59
N CYS A 29 13.25 3.14 11.38
CA CYS A 29 13.65 3.65 10.07
C CYS A 29 15.15 3.85 9.91
N ASP A 30 15.97 3.25 10.77
CA ASP A 30 17.43 3.44 10.76
C ASP A 30 18.07 3.04 9.42
N VAL A 31 17.63 1.92 8.83
CA VAL A 31 18.06 1.50 7.49
C VAL A 31 17.67 2.54 6.43
N MET A 32 16.47 3.12 6.54
CA MET A 32 16.03 4.14 5.59
C MET A 32 16.78 5.47 5.78
N LYS A 33 17.21 5.77 7.00
CA LYS A 33 17.99 6.97 7.35
C LYS A 33 19.33 7.00 6.63
N SER A 34 20.02 5.86 6.52
CA SER A 34 21.30 5.77 5.80
C SER A 34 21.14 6.02 4.29
N PHE A 35 19.98 5.68 3.74
CA PHE A 35 19.64 5.86 2.32
C PHE A 35 19.07 7.23 1.97
N ASN A 36 18.80 8.10 2.94
CA ASN A 36 18.07 9.34 2.69
C ASN A 36 18.83 10.37 1.83
N ASN A 37 20.16 10.29 1.78
CA ASN A 37 20.96 11.13 0.89
C ASN A 37 20.81 10.73 -0.58
N GLU A 38 20.78 9.43 -0.86
CA GLU A 38 20.62 8.89 -2.22
C GLU A 38 19.14 8.92 -2.66
N TYR A 39 18.23 8.68 -1.72
CA TYR A 39 16.78 8.62 -1.94
C TYR A 39 16.09 9.68 -1.10
N SER A 40 16.17 10.93 -1.56
CA SER A 40 15.70 12.09 -0.80
C SER A 40 14.27 11.92 -0.26
N GLY A 41 14.18 11.98 1.06
CA GLY A 41 12.94 11.89 1.82
C GLY A 41 12.34 10.49 1.86
N CYS A 42 13.14 9.43 1.68
CA CYS A 42 12.73 8.07 2.03
C CYS A 42 12.60 7.90 3.54
N PHE A 43 13.43 8.56 4.35
CA PHE A 43 13.37 8.49 5.81
C PHE A 43 12.04 9.05 6.38
N PRO A 44 11.59 10.26 6.01
CA PRO A 44 10.25 10.75 6.37
C PRO A 44 9.11 9.85 5.91
N LEU A 45 9.21 9.25 4.71
CA LEU A 45 8.19 8.32 4.22
C LEU A 45 8.18 7.03 5.06
N CYS A 46 9.35 6.55 5.48
CA CYS A 46 9.46 5.43 6.41
C CYS A 46 8.84 5.75 7.77
N GLN A 47 9.06 6.93 8.34
CA GLN A 47 8.43 7.31 9.61
C GLN A 47 6.90 7.23 9.48
N LYS A 48 6.35 7.66 8.33
CA LYS A 48 4.91 7.61 8.02
C LYS A 48 4.40 6.18 7.88
N PHE A 49 5.15 5.35 7.16
CA PHE A 49 4.91 3.93 7.05
C PHE A 49 4.84 3.26 8.42
N SER A 50 5.84 3.51 9.28
CA SER A 50 5.97 2.94 10.62
C SER A 50 4.82 3.35 11.53
N LYS A 51 4.47 4.64 11.55
CA LYS A 51 3.26 5.15 12.23
C LYS A 51 2.01 4.38 11.79
N ASN A 52 1.76 4.36 10.49
CA ASN A 52 0.54 3.79 9.92
C ASN A 52 0.43 2.29 10.21
N LEU A 53 1.53 1.55 10.11
CA LEU A 53 1.56 0.11 10.43
C LEU A 53 1.23 -0.16 11.90
N ILE A 54 1.82 0.63 12.81
CA ILE A 54 1.56 0.53 14.25
C ILE A 54 0.11 0.90 14.57
N GLU A 55 -0.42 1.99 14.01
CA GLU A 55 -1.81 2.39 14.22
C GLU A 55 -2.80 1.35 13.69
N LEU A 56 -2.53 0.76 12.52
CA LEU A 56 -3.36 -0.31 11.95
C LEU A 56 -3.43 -1.54 12.86
N SER A 57 -2.34 -1.88 13.54
CA SER A 57 -2.28 -3.00 14.50
C SER A 57 -3.03 -2.74 15.82
N LYS A 58 -3.36 -1.47 16.11
CA LYS A 58 -4.11 -1.06 17.31
C LYS A 58 -5.62 -0.97 17.05
N ILE A 59 -6.03 -0.81 15.79
CA ILE A 59 -7.44 -0.68 15.41
C ILE A 59 -8.11 -2.05 15.41
N ARG A 60 -9.17 -2.21 16.21
CA ARG A 60 -10.01 -3.41 16.17
C ARG A 60 -10.70 -3.53 14.80
N PRO A 61 -10.88 -4.75 14.27
CA PRO A 61 -11.60 -4.94 13.02
C PRO A 61 -13.01 -4.33 13.13
N GLY A 62 -13.29 -3.35 12.27
CA GLY A 62 -14.63 -2.81 12.08
C GLY A 62 -15.37 -3.58 10.98
N THR A 63 -15.97 -2.87 10.04
CA THR A 63 -16.60 -3.47 8.84
C THR A 63 -15.58 -4.02 7.83
N MET A 64 -14.29 -3.68 7.97
CA MET A 64 -13.22 -4.09 7.07
C MET A 64 -12.31 -5.13 7.74
N SER A 65 -12.11 -6.27 7.08
CA SER A 65 -11.22 -7.34 7.55
C SER A 65 -9.76 -6.89 7.60
N ASP A 66 -8.96 -7.56 8.43
CA ASP A 66 -7.53 -7.25 8.58
C ASP A 66 -6.79 -7.36 7.25
N ILE A 67 -7.04 -8.44 6.51
CA ILE A 67 -6.50 -8.68 5.17
C ILE A 67 -6.75 -7.47 4.26
N GLU A 68 -7.97 -6.91 4.30
CA GLU A 68 -8.33 -5.81 3.44
C GLU A 68 -7.70 -4.49 3.90
N ARG A 69 -7.65 -4.21 5.21
CA ARG A 69 -6.90 -3.04 5.74
C ARG A 69 -5.43 -3.09 5.33
N CYS A 70 -4.81 -4.26 5.42
CA CYS A 70 -3.42 -4.47 5.00
C CYS A 70 -3.24 -4.32 3.49
N ARG A 71 -4.25 -4.69 2.68
CA ARG A 71 -4.25 -4.42 1.24
C ARG A 71 -4.26 -2.92 0.95
N TYR A 72 -5.14 -2.14 1.60
CA TYR A 72 -5.14 -0.68 1.50
C TYR A 72 -3.78 -0.08 1.87
N PHE A 73 -3.18 -0.55 2.96
CA PHE A 73 -1.88 -0.10 3.43
C PHE A 73 -0.75 -0.36 2.43
N ASN A 74 -0.66 -1.58 1.87
CA ASN A 74 0.35 -1.89 0.86
C ASN A 74 0.13 -1.06 -0.42
N LEU A 75 -1.11 -0.94 -0.90
CA LEU A 75 -1.42 -0.11 -2.08
C LEU A 75 -1.06 1.36 -1.87
N TRP A 76 -1.32 1.89 -0.67
CA TRP A 76 -0.89 3.24 -0.29
C TRP A 76 0.64 3.37 -0.31
N LEU A 77 1.36 2.44 0.33
CA LEU A 77 2.82 2.51 0.39
C LEU A 77 3.43 2.55 -1.02
N PHE A 78 3.05 1.62 -1.90
CA PHE A 78 3.62 1.57 -3.25
C PHE A 78 3.21 2.76 -4.10
N HIS A 79 2.01 3.31 -3.89
CA HIS A 79 1.63 4.59 -4.48
C HIS A 79 2.58 5.70 -4.04
N GLU A 80 2.80 5.90 -2.73
CA GLU A 80 3.72 6.93 -2.23
C GLU A 80 5.15 6.74 -2.73
N VAL A 81 5.67 5.51 -2.75
CA VAL A 81 6.99 5.18 -3.30
C VAL A 81 7.07 5.56 -4.78
N SER A 82 6.02 5.27 -5.53
CA SER A 82 5.99 5.53 -6.97
C SER A 82 5.81 7.00 -7.36
N GLU A 83 5.21 7.81 -6.49
CA GLU A 83 5.14 9.27 -6.65
C GLU A 83 6.48 9.90 -6.27
N LYS A 84 7.11 9.41 -5.20
CA LYS A 84 8.33 10.00 -4.64
C LYS A 84 9.59 9.59 -5.38
N PHE A 85 9.60 8.38 -5.95
CA PHE A 85 10.75 7.80 -6.62
C PHE A 85 10.35 7.24 -8.00
N PRO A 86 9.91 8.09 -8.95
CA PRO A 86 9.35 7.64 -10.23
C PRO A 86 10.37 6.90 -11.11
N ASN A 87 11.67 7.12 -10.91
CA ASN A 87 12.73 6.46 -11.66
C ASN A 87 13.01 5.01 -11.19
N TYR A 88 12.38 4.55 -10.10
CA TYR A 88 12.60 3.21 -9.56
C TYR A 88 12.00 2.07 -10.39
N ASP A 89 11.13 2.39 -11.34
CA ASP A 89 10.41 1.40 -12.16
C ASP A 89 11.30 0.59 -13.10
N LYS A 90 12.61 0.86 -13.14
CA LYS A 90 13.55 0.37 -14.16
C LYS A 90 14.55 -0.69 -13.66
N ASN A 91 14.58 -1.03 -12.37
CA ASN A 91 15.58 -1.94 -11.80
C ASN A 91 14.98 -3.28 -11.35
N ILE A 92 15.64 -4.38 -11.74
CA ILE A 92 15.23 -5.77 -11.55
C ILE A 92 15.60 -6.30 -10.15
N TYR A 93 16.52 -5.64 -9.44
CA TYR A 93 16.94 -5.98 -8.08
C TYR A 93 16.00 -5.42 -7.03
N LEU A 94 15.91 -6.08 -5.87
CA LEU A 94 15.20 -5.58 -4.70
C LEU A 94 15.76 -4.19 -4.33
N PRO A 95 15.02 -3.10 -4.56
CA PRO A 95 15.47 -1.74 -4.27
C PRO A 95 15.98 -1.53 -2.84
N PRO A 96 17.06 -0.75 -2.60
CA PRO A 96 17.39 -0.20 -1.28
C PRO A 96 16.17 0.37 -0.52
N ILE A 97 15.26 1.05 -1.22
CA ILE A 97 14.02 1.56 -0.63
C ILE A 97 13.10 0.44 -0.12
N ILE A 98 12.94 -0.63 -0.90
CA ILE A 98 12.09 -1.77 -0.52
C ILE A 98 12.73 -2.53 0.65
N ILE A 99 14.05 -2.70 0.64
CA ILE A 99 14.80 -3.26 1.78
C ILE A 99 14.56 -2.43 3.04
N GLY A 100 14.63 -1.10 2.94
CA GLY A 100 14.35 -0.21 4.07
C GLY A 100 12.94 -0.39 4.65
N PHE A 101 11.92 -0.48 3.81
CA PHE A 101 10.54 -0.71 4.27
C PHE A 101 10.35 -2.11 4.86
N PHE A 102 10.96 -3.14 4.26
CA PHE A 102 10.92 -4.49 4.80
C PHE A 102 11.60 -4.58 6.17
N SER A 103 12.76 -3.95 6.34
CA SER A 103 13.45 -3.88 7.64
C SER A 103 12.59 -3.21 8.69
N SER A 104 11.96 -2.08 8.34
CA SER A 104 11.04 -1.35 9.23
C SER A 104 9.84 -2.22 9.63
N TRP A 105 9.25 -2.90 8.65
CA TRP A 105 8.15 -3.85 8.85
C TRP A 105 8.53 -4.99 9.78
N SER A 106 9.70 -5.62 9.57
CA SER A 106 10.19 -6.75 10.39
C SER A 106 10.31 -6.33 11.85
N LEU A 107 10.96 -5.20 12.10
CA LEU A 107 11.18 -4.69 13.46
C LEU A 107 9.87 -4.33 14.17
N ILE A 108 8.92 -3.73 13.46
CA ILE A 108 7.57 -3.48 14.00
C ILE A 108 6.87 -4.80 14.29
N ASN A 109 6.95 -5.77 13.38
CA ASN A 109 6.31 -7.07 13.55
C ASN A 109 6.97 -7.97 14.61
N GLU A 110 8.19 -7.69 15.04
CA GLU A 110 8.80 -8.35 16.19
C GLU A 110 8.25 -7.79 17.52
N THR A 111 7.60 -6.63 17.50
CA THR A 111 7.03 -6.01 18.71
C THR A 111 5.88 -6.89 19.26
N PRO A 112 6.00 -7.43 20.49
CA PRO A 112 5.02 -8.40 21.02
C PRO A 112 3.64 -7.80 21.34
N THR A 113 3.58 -6.49 21.57
CA THR A 113 2.34 -5.78 21.96
C THR A 113 1.41 -5.50 20.79
N LEU A 114 1.86 -5.66 19.55
CA LEU A 114 1.06 -5.42 18.36
C LEU A 114 0.29 -6.70 17.99
N LYS A 115 -1.04 -6.58 17.89
CA LYS A 115 -1.94 -7.65 17.42
C LYS A 115 -2.29 -7.43 15.94
N ASP A 116 -2.78 -8.46 15.25
CA ASP A 116 -3.30 -8.37 13.87
C ASP A 116 -2.32 -7.69 12.90
N LYS A 117 -1.10 -8.24 12.86
CA LYS A 117 0.05 -7.71 12.10
C LYS A 117 -0.21 -7.76 10.60
N CYS A 118 -0.16 -6.60 9.95
CA CYS A 118 -0.27 -6.54 8.50
C CYS A 118 0.94 -7.16 7.82
N TYR A 119 0.71 -7.97 6.80
CA TYR A 119 1.78 -8.51 5.95
C TYR A 119 2.32 -7.43 5.01
N PHE A 120 3.65 -7.34 4.91
CA PHE A 120 4.32 -6.58 3.87
C PHE A 120 4.31 -7.39 2.58
N THR A 121 3.71 -6.86 1.53
CA THR A 121 3.55 -7.55 0.25
C THR A 121 4.39 -6.84 -0.80
N TYR A 122 5.47 -7.47 -1.25
CA TYR A 122 6.26 -6.98 -2.38
C TYR A 122 6.41 -8.08 -3.43
N ILE A 123 6.25 -7.72 -4.70
CA ILE A 123 6.32 -8.66 -5.82
C ILE A 123 7.33 -8.10 -6.81
N ASN A 124 8.49 -8.72 -6.89
CA ASN A 124 9.61 -8.25 -7.70
C ASN A 124 9.31 -8.21 -9.22
N SER A 125 8.37 -9.01 -9.70
CA SER A 125 7.91 -9.00 -11.09
C SER A 125 6.94 -7.86 -11.41
N ILE A 126 6.59 -7.04 -10.43
CA ILE A 126 5.56 -6.00 -10.55
C ILE A 126 6.17 -4.62 -10.40
N THR A 127 6.02 -3.82 -11.44
CA THR A 127 6.46 -2.43 -11.49
C THR A 127 5.61 -1.56 -10.55
N LEU A 128 6.18 -0.47 -10.03
CA LEU A 128 5.48 0.60 -9.33
C LEU A 128 4.33 1.19 -10.17
N SER A 129 4.51 1.33 -11.49
CA SER A 129 3.40 1.69 -12.40
C SER A 129 2.25 0.68 -12.39
N THR A 130 2.55 -0.60 -12.20
CA THR A 130 1.51 -1.63 -12.05
C THR A 130 0.83 -1.54 -10.68
N TRP A 131 1.59 -1.27 -9.62
CA TRP A 131 1.03 -0.98 -8.29
C TRP A 131 0.05 0.20 -8.30
N LYS A 132 0.36 1.29 -9.02
CA LYS A 132 -0.58 2.42 -9.22
C LYS A 132 -1.90 1.96 -9.83
N LYS A 133 -1.83 1.21 -10.95
CA LYS A 133 -3.03 0.67 -11.62
C LYS A 133 -3.83 -0.24 -10.70
N TRP A 134 -3.16 -1.04 -9.87
CA TRP A 134 -3.84 -1.91 -8.93
C TRP A 134 -4.59 -1.14 -7.85
N LYS A 135 -3.99 -0.06 -7.35
CA LYS A 135 -4.68 0.85 -6.44
C LYS A 135 -5.91 1.44 -7.11
N ASP A 136 -5.80 1.95 -8.33
CA ASP A 136 -6.94 2.55 -9.05
C ASP A 136 -8.09 1.55 -9.26
N VAL A 137 -7.77 0.32 -9.66
CA VAL A 137 -8.79 -0.73 -9.86
C VAL A 137 -9.39 -1.16 -8.53
N HIS A 138 -8.58 -1.33 -7.48
CA HIS A 138 -9.06 -1.65 -6.14
C HIS A 138 -10.00 -0.55 -5.60
N ASP A 139 -9.60 0.71 -5.69
CA ASP A 139 -10.40 1.87 -5.30
C ASP A 139 -11.73 1.92 -6.06
N PHE A 140 -11.70 1.69 -7.38
CA PHE A 140 -12.91 1.63 -8.18
C PHE A 140 -13.89 0.56 -7.66
N PHE A 141 -13.41 -0.66 -7.41
CA PHE A 141 -14.27 -1.74 -6.96
C PHE A 141 -14.82 -1.55 -5.56
N ARG A 142 -13.99 -1.01 -4.66
CA ARG A 142 -14.40 -0.73 -3.29
C ARG A 142 -15.46 0.35 -3.22
N ASN A 143 -15.44 1.27 -4.17
CA ASN A 143 -16.37 2.38 -4.25
C ASN A 143 -17.47 2.16 -5.30
N TYR A 144 -17.56 0.97 -5.91
CA TYR A 144 -18.40 0.72 -7.08
C TYR A 144 -19.88 1.06 -6.83
N ASP A 145 -20.45 0.69 -5.69
CA ASP A 145 -21.86 0.96 -5.39
C ASP A 145 -22.14 2.46 -5.23
N SER A 146 -21.17 3.23 -4.73
CA SER A 146 -21.24 4.68 -4.66
C SER A 146 -21.06 5.30 -6.04
N LEU A 147 -20.10 4.82 -6.83
CA LEU A 147 -19.81 5.27 -8.19
C LEU A 147 -20.97 5.00 -9.16
N LYS A 148 -21.62 3.84 -9.03
CA LYS A 148 -22.76 3.42 -9.86
C LYS A 148 -23.92 4.41 -9.81
N LYS A 149 -24.13 5.08 -8.67
CA LYS A 149 -25.15 6.13 -8.50
C LYS A 149 -24.84 7.39 -9.31
N ILE A 150 -23.56 7.62 -9.61
CA ILE A 150 -23.04 8.80 -10.33
C ILE A 150 -22.95 8.53 -11.84
N PHE A 151 -22.78 7.27 -12.28
CA PHE A 151 -22.64 6.91 -13.70
C PHE A 151 -23.71 7.48 -14.65
N PRO A 152 -25.01 7.53 -14.29
CA PRO A 152 -26.02 8.15 -15.14
C PRO A 152 -25.76 9.63 -15.42
N LEU A 153 -25.09 10.33 -14.50
CA LEU A 153 -24.80 11.77 -14.60
C LEU A 153 -23.62 12.08 -15.53
N ILE A 154 -22.73 11.11 -15.75
CA ILE A 154 -21.47 11.28 -16.50
C ILE A 154 -21.47 10.61 -17.88
N LYS A 155 -22.61 10.05 -18.33
CA LYS A 155 -22.80 9.43 -19.66
C LYS A 155 -21.70 8.42 -20.06
N ILE A 156 -21.18 7.66 -19.09
CA ILE A 156 -20.17 6.63 -19.34
C ILE A 156 -20.83 5.34 -19.86
N ASN A 157 -20.22 4.68 -20.86
CA ASN A 157 -20.64 3.36 -21.33
C ASN A 157 -20.18 2.27 -20.35
N VAL A 158 -21.01 2.03 -19.33
CA VAL A 158 -20.71 1.18 -18.16
C VAL A 158 -20.42 -0.30 -18.50
N PRO A 159 -21.15 -0.99 -19.40
CA PRO A 159 -20.97 -2.43 -19.62
C PRO A 159 -19.59 -2.86 -20.09
N TYR A 160 -18.94 -2.12 -20.99
CA TYR A 160 -17.62 -2.47 -21.52
C TYR A 160 -16.52 -2.32 -20.46
N ILE A 161 -16.55 -1.19 -19.73
CA ILE A 161 -15.60 -0.89 -18.65
C ILE A 161 -15.72 -1.92 -17.53
N LEU A 162 -16.94 -2.33 -17.18
CA LEU A 162 -17.15 -3.29 -16.11
C LEU A 162 -16.55 -4.67 -16.41
N ASN A 163 -16.66 -5.15 -17.65
CA ASN A 163 -16.15 -6.47 -18.01
C ASN A 163 -14.62 -6.53 -17.93
N THR A 164 -13.93 -5.52 -18.47
CA THR A 164 -12.47 -5.39 -18.37
C THR A 164 -12.01 -5.29 -16.91
N LEU A 165 -12.70 -4.49 -16.11
CA LEU A 165 -12.36 -4.33 -14.69
C LEU A 165 -12.60 -5.62 -13.91
N VAL A 166 -13.66 -6.39 -14.18
CA VAL A 166 -13.94 -7.65 -13.47
C VAL A 166 -12.86 -8.70 -13.74
N ILE A 167 -12.35 -8.76 -14.97
CA ILE A 167 -11.22 -9.62 -15.32
C ILE A 167 -9.96 -9.18 -14.55
N LEU A 168 -9.67 -7.88 -14.53
CA LEU A 168 -8.55 -7.33 -13.77
C LEU A 168 -8.68 -7.59 -12.26
N LYS A 169 -9.88 -7.48 -11.69
CA LYS A 169 -10.16 -7.80 -10.29
C LYS A 169 -9.81 -9.25 -9.95
N LYS A 170 -10.29 -10.20 -10.75
CA LYS A 170 -9.98 -11.63 -10.55
C LYS A 170 -8.49 -11.89 -10.65
N TYR A 171 -7.80 -11.25 -11.59
CA TYR A 171 -6.34 -11.36 -11.69
C TYR A 171 -5.67 -10.85 -10.41
N MET A 172 -6.04 -9.67 -9.93
CA MET A 172 -5.47 -9.06 -8.72
C MET A 172 -5.80 -9.79 -7.42
N GLU A 173 -6.99 -10.36 -7.27
CA GLU A 173 -7.39 -11.09 -6.06
C GLU A 173 -6.60 -12.39 -5.86
N ASN A 174 -6.08 -12.98 -6.94
CA ASN A 174 -5.32 -14.22 -6.92
C ASN A 174 -3.82 -14.03 -6.65
N ILE A 175 -3.31 -12.80 -6.76
CA ILE A 175 -1.88 -12.51 -6.58
C ILE A 175 -1.44 -12.46 -5.09
N PRO A 176 -2.18 -11.86 -4.13
CA PRO A 176 -1.67 -11.70 -2.77
C PRO A 176 -1.52 -13.00 -1.98
N ARG A 177 -2.22 -14.09 -2.33
CA ARG A 177 -2.17 -15.34 -1.56
C ARG A 177 -0.89 -16.16 -1.78
N ASN A 178 -0.34 -16.11 -2.99
CA ASN A 178 0.90 -16.83 -3.34
C ASN A 178 2.14 -15.94 -3.21
N ALA A 179 1.98 -14.63 -3.41
CA ALA A 179 3.09 -13.68 -3.34
C ALA A 179 3.58 -13.44 -1.91
N ALA A 180 2.68 -13.26 -0.93
CA ALA A 180 3.09 -13.02 0.47
C ALA A 180 3.97 -14.15 1.04
N VAL A 181 3.68 -15.40 0.65
CA VAL A 181 4.49 -16.59 1.01
C VAL A 181 5.85 -16.56 0.29
N GLN A 182 5.88 -16.23 -1.00
CA GLN A 182 7.13 -16.14 -1.77
C GLN A 182 8.03 -14.99 -1.33
N THR A 183 7.48 -13.82 -0.98
CA THR A 183 8.27 -12.65 -0.55
C THR A 183 9.00 -12.93 0.76
N GLN A 184 8.36 -13.59 1.73
CA GLN A 184 9.02 -14.00 2.97
C GLN A 184 10.17 -14.99 2.71
N GLU A 185 9.95 -16.01 1.87
CA GLU A 185 10.99 -17.00 1.55
C GLU A 185 12.16 -16.43 0.74
N SER A 186 11.94 -15.40 -0.09
CA SER A 186 12.99 -14.82 -0.94
C SER A 186 13.77 -13.70 -0.24
N VAL A 187 13.15 -12.96 0.68
CA VAL A 187 13.86 -11.96 1.50
C VAL A 187 14.64 -12.61 2.65
N LEU A 188 14.18 -13.74 3.21
CA LEU A 188 14.90 -14.51 4.25
C LEU A 188 16.09 -15.33 3.71
N LYS A 189 16.29 -15.39 2.40
CA LYS A 189 17.40 -16.13 1.74
C LYS A 189 18.59 -15.25 1.35
N ILE A 190 18.60 -13.98 1.73
CA ILE A 190 19.69 -13.01 1.56
C ILE A 190 20.30 -12.73 2.93
#